data_AF-A0A1V5NLD6-F1
#
_entry.id   AF-A0A1V5NLD6-F1
#
_cell.length_a   1.000
_cell.length_b   1.000
_cell.length_c   1.000
_cell.angle_alpha   90.00
_cell.angle_beta   90.00
_cell.angle_gamma   90.00
#
_symmetry.space_group_name_H-M   'P 1'
#
loop_
_entity.id
_entity.type
_entity.pdbx_description
1 polymer ?
#
loop_
_entity_poly.entity_id
_entity_poly.type
_entity_poly.pdbx_seq_one_letter_code
_entity_poly.pdbx_strand_id
1 'polypeptide(L)'
;MLVAFLPFAGINEPEGFWQYNKSLFLRILTSVLYTGVLAIGLCIALLAVDQLFEIEVKGEYYAKIIFTMMGIFNTWFFLSGVPKQLEQLQMETTYPKGLKVFTQFVLLPLITLYMVILYVYMGKIMITGVWPEGWVSWLVMCFAVAGILALLLIWPIRNDEGNKWIGFYSKSFYFAIFPLVILLFASIRLRINEYGFTEPRYYVLLLACWLAGIATYFLISKSKSVKVIPFSLFVLAILSVHGPWSAFSISKKSQLNRFETLLDKNGLLENGMAVKATDTIPKTDNVQICETIDYINEYHGYKEFQPYFVQSLDSVMKPDTVGAFVSEDDRMIKLIGLEWMNTYMLNNDSEKYFYGNLHDNAVIPVAGYDAFRNVDFYIYDTDVKEQVRDFSFGEDSVKLVYITKSQQITITHLNDSVYISMVDFVNRMESKRSANSTYPVTDMTLKASLPDVRIKLVVKSISGKQIKRQLKINAMNADVFVKFEKTSVQ
;
A
#
# COMPACT_ATOMS: atom_id res chain seq x y z
N MET A 1 22.66 4.18 -11.43
CA MET A 1 23.50 5.39 -11.36
C MET A 1 24.99 5.06 -11.44
N LEU A 2 25.52 4.20 -10.57
CA LEU A 2 26.95 3.86 -10.55
C LEU A 2 27.48 3.33 -11.90
N VAL A 3 26.77 2.38 -12.52
CA VAL A 3 27.07 1.83 -13.86
C VAL A 3 27.12 2.91 -14.95
N ALA A 4 26.37 4.01 -14.80
CA ALA A 4 26.24 5.06 -15.80
C ALA A 4 27.46 6.01 -15.85
N PHE A 5 28.12 6.26 -14.71
CA PHE A 5 29.22 7.24 -14.63
C PHE A 5 30.58 6.65 -14.28
N LEU A 6 30.64 5.51 -13.57
CA LEU A 6 31.90 4.94 -13.08
C LEU A 6 32.93 4.68 -14.20
N PRO A 7 32.58 4.15 -15.38
CA PRO A 7 33.56 3.91 -16.46
C PRO A 7 34.19 5.18 -17.01
N PHE A 8 33.56 6.34 -16.77
CA PHE A 8 34.08 7.66 -17.16
C PHE A 8 34.52 8.48 -15.94
N ALA A 9 34.70 7.86 -14.77
CA ALA A 9 35.26 8.52 -13.60
C ALA A 9 36.73 8.88 -13.89
N GLY A 10 37.02 10.19 -13.98
CA GLY A 10 38.35 10.70 -14.32
C GLY A 10 38.63 10.86 -15.83
N ILE A 11 37.73 10.43 -16.72
CA ILE A 11 37.88 10.60 -18.18
C ILE A 11 37.00 11.76 -18.64
N ASN A 12 37.58 12.79 -19.27
CA ASN A 12 36.82 13.96 -19.74
C ASN A 12 36.35 13.85 -21.21
N GLU A 13 35.58 12.82 -21.50
CA GLU A 13 34.98 12.58 -22.83
C GLU A 13 33.46 12.67 -22.73
N PRO A 14 32.84 13.82 -23.09
CA PRO A 14 31.40 14.01 -22.96
C PRO A 14 30.58 13.23 -23.99
N GLU A 15 31.08 13.12 -25.22
CA GLU A 15 30.41 12.38 -26.30
C GLU A 15 30.52 10.87 -26.08
N GLY A 16 31.71 10.36 -25.72
CA GLY A 16 31.90 8.96 -25.34
C GLY A 16 31.03 8.55 -24.16
N PHE A 17 30.90 9.41 -23.14
CA PHE A 17 29.99 9.19 -22.02
C PHE A 17 28.52 9.12 -22.46
N TRP A 18 28.10 9.99 -23.38
CA TRP A 18 26.76 9.96 -23.93
C TRP A 18 26.52 8.68 -24.74
N GLN A 19 27.45 8.30 -25.62
CA GLN A 19 27.36 7.08 -26.44
C GLN A 19 27.29 5.81 -25.58
N TYR A 20 28.09 5.76 -24.53
CA TYR A 20 28.04 4.68 -23.55
C TYR A 20 26.66 4.58 -22.89
N ASN A 21 26.13 5.70 -22.36
CA ASN A 21 24.81 5.71 -21.72
C ASN A 21 23.66 5.45 -22.69
N LYS A 22 23.76 5.91 -23.94
CA LYS A 22 22.84 5.55 -25.03
C LYS A 22 22.85 4.04 -25.26
N SER A 23 24.03 3.43 -25.34
CA SER A 23 24.19 1.98 -25.51
C SER A 23 23.56 1.23 -24.34
N LEU A 24 23.86 1.63 -23.10
CA LEU A 24 23.22 1.04 -21.91
C LEU A 24 21.70 1.16 -21.95
N PHE A 25 21.17 2.33 -22.30
CA PHE A 25 19.72 2.56 -22.37
C PHE A 25 19.05 1.65 -23.40
N LEU A 26 19.58 1.60 -24.62
CA LEU A 26 19.07 0.70 -25.66
C LEU A 26 19.26 -0.77 -25.28
N ARG A 27 20.33 -1.11 -24.55
CA ARG A 27 20.54 -2.46 -24.05
C ARG A 27 19.52 -2.84 -22.98
N ILE A 28 19.17 -1.95 -22.05
CA ILE A 28 18.08 -2.20 -21.08
C ILE A 28 16.77 -2.48 -21.82
N LEU A 29 16.39 -1.64 -22.79
CA LEU A 29 15.15 -1.81 -23.55
C LEU A 29 15.12 -3.13 -24.33
N THR A 30 16.20 -3.46 -25.03
CA THR A 30 16.31 -4.71 -25.78
C THR A 30 16.37 -5.94 -24.87
N SER A 31 17.05 -5.86 -23.72
CA SER A 31 17.04 -6.92 -22.70
C SER A 31 15.63 -7.18 -22.18
N VAL A 32 14.90 -6.14 -21.78
CA VAL A 32 13.53 -6.28 -21.27
C VAL A 32 12.62 -6.86 -22.35
N LEU A 33 12.72 -6.39 -23.59
CA LEU A 33 11.94 -6.91 -24.70
C LEU A 33 12.22 -8.40 -24.93
N TYR A 34 13.48 -8.79 -25.06
CA TYR A 34 13.86 -10.17 -25.39
C TYR A 34 13.57 -11.13 -24.24
N THR A 35 13.87 -10.73 -23.01
CA THR A 35 13.50 -11.50 -21.82
C THR A 35 11.99 -11.62 -21.69
N GLY A 36 11.24 -10.55 -21.93
CA GLY A 36 9.78 -10.55 -21.88
C GLY A 36 9.18 -11.52 -22.89
N VAL A 37 9.62 -11.44 -24.16
CA VAL A 37 9.18 -12.36 -25.22
C VAL A 37 9.54 -13.80 -24.87
N LEU A 38 10.75 -14.06 -24.36
CA LEU A 38 11.18 -15.40 -23.98
C LEU A 38 10.38 -15.95 -22.79
N ALA A 39 10.16 -15.14 -21.74
CA ALA A 39 9.38 -15.54 -20.58
C ALA A 39 7.93 -15.84 -20.96
N ILE A 40 7.30 -14.98 -21.76
CA ILE A 40 5.94 -15.20 -22.28
C ILE A 40 5.91 -16.47 -23.14
N GLY A 41 6.86 -16.64 -24.07
CA GLY A 41 6.95 -17.82 -24.91
C GLY A 41 7.09 -19.12 -24.13
N LEU A 42 7.90 -19.13 -23.07
CA LEU A 42 8.06 -20.28 -22.18
C LEU A 42 6.81 -20.54 -21.33
N CYS A 43 6.13 -19.51 -20.87
CA CYS A 43 4.86 -19.67 -20.16
C CYS A 43 3.78 -20.25 -21.09
N ILE A 44 3.71 -19.79 -22.35
CA ILE A 44 2.79 -20.34 -23.35
C ILE A 44 3.14 -21.80 -23.67
N ALA A 45 4.43 -22.13 -23.80
CA ALA A 45 4.86 -23.51 -24.03
C ALA A 45 4.50 -24.41 -22.84
N LEU A 46 4.67 -23.93 -21.60
CA LEU A 46 4.28 -24.67 -20.41
C LEU A 46 2.77 -24.87 -20.31
N LEU A 47 1.99 -23.83 -20.66
CA LEU A 47 0.53 -23.92 -20.77
C LEU A 47 0.10 -24.91 -21.84
N ALA A 48 0.79 -24.95 -22.99
CA ALA A 48 0.52 -25.94 -24.01
C ALA A 48 0.79 -27.36 -23.50
N VAL A 49 1.84 -27.57 -22.69
CA VAL A 49 2.11 -28.88 -22.08
C VAL A 49 1.02 -29.27 -21.09
N ASP A 50 0.62 -28.35 -20.21
CA ASP A 50 -0.46 -28.53 -19.24
C ASP A 50 -1.78 -28.96 -19.93
N GLN A 51 -2.14 -28.29 -21.02
CA GLN A 51 -3.39 -28.54 -21.73
C GLN A 51 -3.34 -29.73 -22.70
N LEU A 52 -2.22 -29.96 -23.40
CA LEU A 52 -2.10 -31.03 -24.40
C LEU A 52 -1.81 -32.40 -23.79
N PHE A 53 -1.12 -32.43 -22.64
CA PHE A 53 -0.76 -33.68 -21.96
C PHE A 53 -1.56 -33.90 -20.67
N GLU A 54 -2.52 -33.03 -20.36
CA GLU A 54 -3.35 -33.08 -19.15
C GLU A 54 -2.52 -33.20 -17.85
N ILE A 55 -1.35 -32.56 -17.84
CA ILE A 55 -0.45 -32.52 -16.69
C ILE A 55 -0.80 -31.27 -15.89
N GLU A 56 -1.40 -31.38 -14.70
CA GLU A 56 -1.70 -30.21 -13.86
C GLU A 56 -0.42 -29.47 -13.42
N VAL A 57 -0.06 -28.41 -14.15
CA VAL A 57 1.13 -27.61 -13.84
C VAL A 57 0.78 -26.52 -12.82
N LYS A 58 1.38 -26.61 -11.63
CA LYS A 58 1.21 -25.60 -10.57
C LYS A 58 1.72 -24.21 -11.00
N GLY A 59 1.00 -23.17 -10.58
CA GLY A 59 1.35 -21.75 -10.82
C GLY A 59 2.77 -21.36 -10.39
N GLU A 60 3.35 -22.04 -9.40
CA GLU A 60 4.73 -21.82 -8.95
C GLU A 60 5.78 -21.99 -10.05
N TYR A 61 5.55 -22.88 -11.02
CA TYR A 61 6.49 -23.11 -12.12
C TYR A 61 6.51 -21.93 -13.09
N TYR A 62 5.37 -21.31 -13.36
CA TYR A 62 5.28 -20.08 -14.15
C TYR A 62 6.04 -18.94 -13.46
N ALA A 63 5.83 -18.77 -12.15
CA ALA A 63 6.57 -17.79 -11.37
C ALA A 63 8.09 -18.05 -11.42
N LYS A 64 8.53 -19.30 -11.26
CA LYS A 64 9.95 -19.68 -11.37
C LYS A 64 10.53 -19.32 -12.73
N ILE A 65 9.85 -19.64 -13.83
CA ILE A 65 10.28 -19.26 -15.19
C ILE A 65 10.44 -17.74 -15.29
N ILE A 66 9.42 -16.99 -14.86
CA ILE A 66 9.44 -15.53 -14.92
C ILE A 66 10.61 -14.96 -14.11
N PHE A 67 10.80 -15.40 -12.87
CA PHE A 67 11.91 -14.94 -12.01
C PHE A 67 13.28 -15.32 -12.57
N THR A 68 13.46 -16.55 -13.08
CA THR A 68 14.71 -16.97 -13.71
C THR A 68 15.01 -16.16 -14.96
N MET A 69 14.00 -15.88 -15.79
CA MET A 69 14.17 -15.10 -17.01
C MET A 69 14.48 -13.63 -16.68
N MET A 70 13.66 -12.99 -15.83
CA MET A 70 13.85 -11.59 -15.44
C MET A 70 15.12 -11.36 -14.61
N GLY A 71 15.51 -12.31 -13.76
CA GLY A 71 16.69 -12.17 -12.91
C GLY A 71 17.98 -12.57 -13.62
N ILE A 72 18.08 -13.84 -14.03
CA ILE A 72 19.35 -14.42 -14.50
C ILE A 72 19.56 -14.08 -15.98
N PHE A 73 18.63 -14.47 -16.84
CA PHE A 73 18.79 -14.29 -18.28
C PHE A 73 18.86 -12.81 -18.68
N ASN A 74 17.97 -11.97 -18.13
CA ASN A 74 17.99 -10.53 -18.40
C ASN A 74 19.32 -9.88 -18.03
N THR A 75 19.86 -10.21 -16.85
CA THR A 75 21.11 -9.64 -16.35
C THR A 75 22.29 -10.05 -17.23
N TRP A 76 22.41 -11.33 -17.59
CA TRP A 76 23.47 -11.77 -18.50
C TRP A 76 23.32 -11.21 -19.91
N PHE A 77 22.10 -11.15 -20.43
CA PHE A 77 21.85 -10.55 -21.73
C PHE A 77 22.17 -9.05 -21.72
N PHE A 78 21.81 -8.32 -20.66
CA PHE A 78 22.20 -6.92 -20.50
C PHE A 78 23.72 -6.75 -20.45
N LEU A 79 24.41 -7.46 -19.55
CA LEU A 79 25.85 -7.32 -19.34
C LEU A 79 26.68 -7.70 -20.58
N SER A 80 26.23 -8.67 -21.38
CA SER A 80 26.94 -9.06 -22.60
C SER A 80 26.96 -7.97 -23.68
N GLY A 81 26.08 -6.96 -23.60
CA GLY A 81 26.06 -5.83 -24.54
C GLY A 81 26.69 -4.55 -24.01
N VAL A 82 27.31 -4.56 -22.82
CA VAL A 82 27.99 -3.37 -22.29
C VAL A 82 29.26 -3.11 -23.10
N PRO A 83 29.47 -1.89 -23.65
CA PRO A 83 30.66 -1.58 -24.43
C PRO A 83 31.95 -1.79 -23.65
N LYS A 84 32.94 -2.48 -24.24
CA LYS A 84 34.25 -2.77 -23.62
C LYS A 84 35.34 -1.75 -24.00
N GLN A 85 35.27 -1.18 -25.20
CA GLN A 85 36.28 -0.26 -25.76
C GLN A 85 35.79 1.18 -25.67
N LEU A 86 35.96 1.80 -24.50
CA LEU A 86 35.41 3.14 -24.21
C LEU A 86 36.02 4.24 -25.10
N GLU A 87 37.30 4.13 -25.43
CA GLU A 87 38.05 5.12 -26.23
C GLU A 87 37.48 5.28 -27.64
N GLN A 88 36.91 4.21 -28.21
CA GLN A 88 36.32 4.26 -29.56
C GLN A 88 34.97 4.99 -29.57
N LEU A 89 34.25 5.02 -28.44
CA LEU A 89 32.94 5.65 -28.33
C LEU A 89 33.01 7.17 -28.51
N GLN A 90 34.13 7.80 -28.19
CA GLN A 90 34.33 9.23 -28.40
C GLN A 90 34.36 9.61 -29.89
N MET A 91 34.78 8.69 -30.76
CA MET A 91 34.86 8.90 -32.22
C MET A 91 33.54 8.55 -32.94
N GLU A 92 32.61 7.89 -32.26
CA GLU A 92 31.30 7.56 -32.84
C GLU A 92 30.39 8.80 -32.89
N THR A 93 30.13 9.29 -34.10
CA THR A 93 29.20 10.40 -34.35
C THR A 93 27.83 9.95 -34.85
N THR A 94 27.63 8.65 -35.08
CA THR A 94 26.41 8.14 -35.71
C THR A 94 25.26 8.11 -34.70
N TYR A 95 24.24 8.93 -34.97
CA TYR A 95 22.99 8.92 -34.21
C TYR A 95 21.96 7.97 -34.86
N PRO A 96 21.41 6.97 -34.14
CA PRO A 96 20.47 6.02 -34.73
C PRO A 96 19.20 6.72 -35.27
N LYS A 97 18.85 6.47 -36.53
CA LYS A 97 17.68 7.10 -37.18
C LYS A 97 16.37 6.85 -36.42
N GLY A 98 16.15 5.62 -35.95
CA GLY A 98 14.97 5.26 -35.16
C GLY A 98 14.87 6.04 -33.85
N LEU A 99 15.99 6.17 -33.13
CA LEU A 99 16.05 6.97 -31.90
C LEU A 99 15.77 8.45 -32.18
N LYS A 100 16.18 8.96 -33.35
CA LYS A 100 15.95 10.36 -33.76
C LYS A 100 14.48 10.63 -33.98
N VAL A 101 13.81 9.74 -34.72
CA VAL A 101 12.38 9.86 -34.99
C VAL A 101 11.59 9.74 -33.68
N PHE A 102 11.91 8.74 -32.85
CA PHE A 102 11.25 8.56 -31.55
C PHE A 102 11.40 9.78 -30.65
N THR A 103 12.62 10.29 -30.48
CA THR A 103 12.85 11.44 -29.59
C THR A 103 12.17 12.70 -30.13
N GLN A 104 12.34 13.01 -31.41
CA GLN A 104 11.83 14.25 -32.01
C GLN A 104 10.31 14.30 -32.14
N PHE A 105 9.67 13.20 -32.56
CA PHE A 105 8.26 13.20 -32.96
C PHE A 105 7.34 12.46 -31.99
N VAL A 106 7.87 11.69 -31.05
CA VAL A 106 7.05 11.00 -30.03
C VAL A 106 7.34 11.56 -28.66
N LEU A 107 8.59 11.52 -28.21
CA LEU A 107 8.97 11.85 -26.84
C LEU A 107 8.83 13.35 -26.54
N LEU A 108 9.39 14.23 -27.37
CA LEU A 108 9.33 15.68 -27.14
C LEU A 108 7.89 16.26 -27.21
N PRO A 109 7.05 15.89 -28.20
CA PRO A 109 5.66 16.31 -28.21
C PRO A 109 4.89 15.82 -26.99
N LEU A 110 5.12 14.57 -26.55
CA LEU A 110 4.48 14.02 -25.36
C LEU A 110 4.88 14.79 -24.08
N ILE A 111 6.16 15.09 -23.92
CA ILE A 111 6.64 15.90 -22.78
C ILE A 111 6.04 17.31 -22.82
N THR A 112 5.96 17.91 -24.01
CA THR A 112 5.33 19.23 -24.18
C THR A 112 3.85 19.19 -23.79
N LEU A 113 3.12 18.15 -24.20
CA LEU A 113 1.73 17.95 -23.82
C LEU A 113 1.59 17.84 -22.29
N TYR A 114 2.41 17.03 -21.64
CA TYR A 114 2.40 16.91 -20.17
C TYR A 114 2.76 18.22 -19.46
N MET A 115 3.71 18.98 -20.01
CA MET A 115 4.04 20.32 -19.51
C MET A 115 2.82 21.23 -19.56
N VAL A 116 2.10 21.26 -20.69
CA VAL A 116 0.87 22.06 -20.84
C VAL A 116 -0.19 21.63 -19.82
N ILE A 117 -0.41 20.32 -19.64
CA ILE A 117 -1.34 19.80 -18.63
C ILE A 117 -0.96 20.28 -17.23
N LEU A 118 0.33 20.18 -16.85
CA LEU A 118 0.80 20.63 -15.54
C LEU A 118 0.68 22.13 -15.35
N TYR A 119 0.85 22.93 -16.40
CA TYR A 119 0.66 24.38 -16.35
C TYR A 119 -0.80 24.78 -16.20
N VAL A 120 -1.70 24.13 -16.94
CA VAL A 120 -3.16 24.29 -16.75
C VAL A 120 -3.54 23.91 -15.32
N TYR A 121 -2.96 22.82 -14.82
CA TYR A 121 -3.17 22.37 -13.46
C TYR A 121 -2.65 23.35 -12.40
N MET A 122 -1.46 23.90 -12.62
CA MET A 122 -0.88 24.96 -11.79
C MET A 122 -1.80 26.18 -11.76
N GLY A 123 -2.34 26.59 -12.91
CA GLY A 123 -3.33 27.67 -13.01
C GLY A 123 -4.61 27.38 -12.22
N LYS A 124 -5.13 26.14 -12.29
CA LYS A 124 -6.27 25.70 -11.47
C LYS A 124 -6.00 25.87 -9.98
N ILE A 125 -4.81 25.49 -9.50
CA ILE A 125 -4.43 25.66 -8.08
C ILE A 125 -4.38 27.14 -7.71
N MET A 126 -3.80 28.00 -8.55
CA MET A 126 -3.73 29.44 -8.27
C MET A 126 -5.11 30.09 -8.17
N ILE A 127 -6.07 29.68 -9.01
CA ILE A 127 -7.43 30.24 -9.02
C ILE A 127 -8.26 29.71 -7.85
N THR A 128 -8.22 28.39 -7.61
CA THR A 128 -9.09 27.75 -6.62
C THR A 128 -8.53 27.76 -5.21
N GLY A 129 -7.21 27.84 -5.05
CA GLY A 129 -6.52 27.62 -3.78
C GLY A 129 -6.60 26.17 -3.27
N VAL A 130 -7.27 25.27 -3.99
CA VAL A 130 -7.50 23.89 -3.56
C VAL A 130 -6.39 23.00 -4.09
N TRP A 131 -5.64 22.41 -3.17
CA TRP A 131 -4.59 21.44 -3.46
C TRP A 131 -5.20 20.04 -3.50
N PRO A 132 -4.88 19.23 -4.53
CA PRO A 132 -5.36 17.86 -4.58
C PRO A 132 -4.60 16.99 -3.57
N GLU A 133 -5.18 15.84 -3.25
CA GLU A 133 -4.52 14.90 -2.36
C GLU A 133 -3.35 14.17 -3.05
N GLY A 134 -2.11 14.61 -2.82
CA GLY A 134 -0.89 13.80 -3.03
C GLY A 134 -0.40 13.63 -4.48
N TRP A 135 -1.24 13.89 -5.48
CA TRP A 135 -0.90 13.63 -6.90
C TRP A 135 0.10 14.62 -7.51
N VAL A 136 0.13 15.89 -7.06
CA VAL A 136 0.95 16.94 -7.71
C VAL A 136 2.42 16.57 -7.73
N SER A 137 2.94 16.16 -6.57
CA SER A 137 4.37 15.88 -6.42
C SER A 137 4.80 14.73 -7.33
N TRP A 138 4.01 13.67 -7.43
CA TRP A 138 4.27 12.55 -8.32
C TRP A 138 4.28 12.96 -9.79
N LEU A 139 3.27 13.72 -10.23
CA LEU A 139 3.14 14.15 -11.62
C LEU A 139 4.31 15.05 -12.07
N VAL A 140 4.68 16.03 -11.23
CA VAL A 140 5.82 16.92 -11.51
C VAL A 140 7.13 16.14 -11.52
N MET A 141 7.31 15.18 -10.60
CA MET A 141 8.50 14.33 -10.54
C MET A 141 8.65 13.44 -11.78
N CYS A 142 7.60 12.74 -12.19
CA CYS A 142 7.61 11.92 -13.40
C CYS A 142 7.89 12.76 -14.66
N PHE A 143 7.24 13.92 -14.77
CA PHE A 143 7.48 14.87 -15.84
C PHE A 143 8.94 15.34 -15.88
N ALA A 144 9.51 15.71 -14.73
CA ALA A 144 10.89 16.18 -14.64
C ALA A 144 11.89 15.11 -15.05
N VAL A 145 11.70 13.86 -14.59
CA VAL A 145 12.55 12.72 -14.96
C VAL A 145 12.46 12.45 -16.47
N ALA A 146 11.24 12.36 -17.01
CA ALA A 146 11.04 12.14 -18.45
C ALA A 146 11.63 13.27 -19.30
N GLY A 147 11.46 14.52 -18.85
CA GLY A 147 12.02 15.71 -19.45
C GLY A 147 13.55 15.70 -19.50
N ILE A 148 14.21 15.44 -18.37
CA ILE A 148 15.68 15.34 -18.30
C ILE A 148 16.19 14.20 -19.18
N LEU A 149 15.52 13.04 -19.16
CA LEU A 149 15.90 11.91 -20.03
C LEU A 149 15.77 12.26 -21.52
N ALA A 150 14.72 12.97 -21.91
CA ALA A 150 14.57 13.42 -23.29
C ALA A 150 15.66 14.43 -23.69
N LEU A 151 15.99 15.37 -22.80
CA LEU A 151 17.10 16.30 -23.02
C LEU A 151 18.45 15.59 -23.12
N LEU A 152 18.66 14.53 -22.33
CA LEU A 152 19.83 13.67 -22.46
C LEU A 152 19.85 12.98 -23.82
N LEU A 153 18.74 12.39 -24.29
CA LEU A 153 18.70 11.67 -25.56
C LEU A 153 18.93 12.56 -26.80
N ILE A 154 18.53 13.83 -26.75
CA ILE A 154 18.73 14.79 -27.85
C ILE A 154 20.05 15.57 -27.73
N TRP A 155 20.83 15.34 -26.68
CA TRP A 155 22.07 16.06 -26.40
C TRP A 155 23.02 16.20 -27.61
N PRO A 156 23.39 15.14 -28.34
CA PRO A 156 24.34 15.25 -29.46
C PRO A 156 23.76 15.99 -30.67
N ILE A 157 22.45 15.85 -30.92
CA ILE A 157 21.79 16.44 -32.11
C ILE A 157 21.32 17.88 -31.90
N ARG A 158 21.50 18.45 -30.70
CA ARG A 158 21.02 19.79 -30.34
C ARG A 158 21.69 20.92 -31.14
N ASN A 159 22.91 20.67 -31.60
CA ASN A 159 23.76 21.63 -32.30
C ASN A 159 23.83 21.33 -33.81
N ASP A 160 23.12 20.32 -34.31
CA ASP A 160 23.06 20.01 -35.73
C ASP A 160 22.37 21.16 -36.49
N GLU A 161 22.95 21.58 -37.61
CA GLU A 161 22.46 22.74 -38.39
C GLU A 161 21.00 22.58 -38.86
N GLY A 162 20.55 21.35 -39.11
CA GLY A 162 19.17 21.03 -39.52
C GLY A 162 18.15 20.97 -38.37
N ASN A 163 18.56 21.07 -37.11
CA ASN A 163 17.71 20.86 -35.93
C ASN A 163 17.75 22.02 -34.93
N LYS A 164 17.93 23.27 -35.38
CA LYS A 164 18.07 24.45 -34.49
C LYS A 164 16.94 24.59 -33.45
N TRP A 165 15.75 24.10 -33.76
CA TRP A 165 14.61 24.06 -32.83
C TRP A 165 14.88 23.22 -31.57
N ILE A 166 15.72 22.17 -31.65
CA ILE A 166 16.11 21.30 -30.52
C ILE A 166 16.96 22.07 -29.53
N GLY A 167 17.90 22.89 -30.03
CA GLY A 167 18.70 23.78 -29.20
C GLY A 167 17.83 24.80 -28.45
N PHE A 168 16.83 25.37 -29.12
CA PHE A 168 15.84 26.26 -28.51
C PHE A 168 14.98 25.53 -27.46
N TYR A 169 14.42 24.37 -27.82
CA TYR A 169 13.62 23.54 -26.92
C TYR A 169 14.39 23.19 -25.65
N SER A 170 15.65 22.77 -25.79
CA SER A 170 16.48 22.38 -24.65
C SER A 170 16.68 23.53 -23.65
N LYS A 171 16.90 24.76 -24.14
CA LYS A 171 17.02 25.95 -23.30
C LYS A 171 15.68 26.35 -22.68
N SER A 172 14.62 26.36 -23.49
CA SER A 172 13.27 26.72 -23.06
C SER A 172 12.74 25.77 -21.99
N PHE A 173 13.02 24.46 -22.11
CA PHE A 173 12.60 23.45 -21.14
C PHE A 173 13.16 23.73 -19.73
N TYR A 174 14.46 24.02 -19.60
CA TYR A 174 15.05 24.35 -18.29
C TYR A 174 14.50 25.63 -17.68
N PHE A 175 14.01 26.57 -18.49
CA PHE A 175 13.31 27.74 -17.98
C PHE A 175 11.87 27.39 -17.57
N ALA A 176 11.15 26.63 -18.39
CA ALA A 176 9.77 26.21 -18.16
C ALA A 176 9.62 25.24 -16.97
N ILE A 177 10.67 24.54 -16.56
CA ILE A 177 10.57 23.68 -15.37
C ILE A 177 10.51 24.48 -14.07
N PHE A 178 11.04 25.72 -14.01
CA PHE A 178 11.10 26.49 -12.76
C PHE A 178 9.73 26.75 -12.11
N PRO A 179 8.69 27.21 -12.83
CA PRO A 179 7.34 27.33 -12.25
C PRO A 179 6.83 26.01 -11.65
N LEU A 180 7.12 24.88 -12.31
CA LEU A 180 6.73 23.56 -11.81
C LEU A 180 7.55 23.11 -10.60
N VAL A 181 8.83 23.49 -10.52
CA VAL A 181 9.65 23.28 -9.32
C VAL A 181 9.14 24.11 -8.16
N ILE A 182 8.73 25.36 -8.38
CA ILE A 182 8.10 26.21 -7.35
C ILE A 182 6.80 25.56 -6.86
N LEU A 183 5.97 25.06 -7.78
CA LEU A 183 4.76 24.31 -7.45
C LEU A 183 5.08 23.06 -6.60
N LEU A 184 6.16 22.34 -6.94
CA LEU A 184 6.61 21.17 -6.19
C LEU A 184 7.04 21.53 -4.77
N PHE A 185 7.79 22.63 -4.58
CA PHE A 185 8.16 23.14 -3.26
C PHE A 185 6.94 23.55 -2.42
N ALA A 186 5.96 24.22 -3.04
CA ALA A 186 4.73 24.59 -2.35
C ALA A 186 3.91 23.36 -1.93
N SER A 187 3.76 22.38 -2.83
CA SER A 187 3.07 21.11 -2.57
C SER A 187 3.70 20.35 -1.40
N ILE A 188 5.03 20.20 -1.40
CA ILE A 188 5.71 19.44 -0.35
C ILE A 188 5.73 20.18 0.98
N ARG A 189 5.84 21.51 0.97
CA ARG A 189 5.78 22.33 2.19
C ARG A 189 4.44 22.17 2.91
N LEU A 190 3.33 22.17 2.19
CA LEU A 190 2.00 21.95 2.78
C LEU A 190 1.94 20.58 3.49
N ARG A 191 2.45 19.53 2.83
CA ARG A 191 2.47 18.18 3.40
C ARG A 191 3.37 18.03 4.61
N ILE A 192 4.54 18.67 4.59
CA ILE A 192 5.47 18.65 5.73
C ILE A 192 4.85 19.41 6.91
N ASN A 193 4.18 20.53 6.68
CA ASN A 193 3.54 21.31 7.75
C ASN A 193 2.37 20.55 8.39
N GLU A 194 1.59 19.82 7.61
CA GLU A 194 0.39 19.11 8.10
C GLU A 194 0.74 17.78 8.79
N TYR A 195 1.73 17.05 8.27
CA TYR A 195 2.01 15.67 8.71
C TYR A 195 3.46 15.43 9.18
N GLY A 196 4.30 16.46 9.23
CA GLY A 196 5.72 16.33 9.54
C GLY A 196 6.55 15.66 8.43
N PHE A 197 7.86 15.52 8.68
CA PHE A 197 8.75 14.79 7.79
C PHE A 197 8.54 13.28 7.88
N THR A 198 8.47 12.63 6.71
CA THR A 198 8.55 11.18 6.50
C THR A 198 9.54 10.92 5.37
N GLU A 199 10.01 9.68 5.19
CA GLU A 199 11.00 9.37 4.15
C GLU A 199 10.51 9.78 2.75
N PRO A 200 9.26 9.46 2.32
CA PRO A 200 8.79 9.89 1.01
C PRO A 200 8.79 11.42 0.84
N ARG A 201 8.41 12.16 1.89
CA ARG A 201 8.37 13.63 1.83
C ARG A 201 9.76 14.24 1.79
N TYR A 202 10.70 13.65 2.53
CA TYR A 202 12.10 14.00 2.49
C TYR A 202 12.67 13.81 1.07
N TYR A 203 12.44 12.66 0.44
CA TYR A 203 12.94 12.38 -0.91
C TYR A 203 12.34 13.31 -1.97
N VAL A 204 11.04 13.65 -1.87
CA VAL A 204 10.43 14.65 -2.76
C VAL A 204 11.10 16.01 -2.62
N LEU A 205 11.35 16.47 -1.38
CA LEU A 205 12.04 17.74 -1.14
C LEU A 205 13.48 17.71 -1.66
N LEU A 206 14.21 16.63 -1.38
CA LEU A 206 15.59 16.43 -1.85
C LEU A 206 15.66 16.47 -3.38
N LEU A 207 14.75 15.79 -4.06
CA LEU A 207 14.67 15.76 -5.51
C LEU A 207 14.19 17.09 -6.09
N ALA A 208 13.33 17.83 -5.40
CA ALA A 208 12.95 19.19 -5.80
C ALA A 208 14.15 20.14 -5.75
N CYS A 209 14.93 20.11 -4.66
CA CYS A 209 16.19 20.86 -4.52
C CYS A 209 17.20 20.47 -5.61
N TRP A 210 17.37 19.16 -5.85
CA TRP A 210 18.23 18.65 -6.89
C TRP A 210 17.80 19.13 -8.28
N LEU A 211 16.50 19.05 -8.58
CA LEU A 211 15.93 19.48 -9.85
C LEU A 211 16.14 20.98 -10.08
N ALA A 212 15.91 21.80 -9.06
CA ALA A 212 16.21 23.23 -9.07
C ALA A 212 17.70 23.49 -9.36
N GLY A 213 18.59 22.76 -8.68
CA GLY A 213 20.04 22.86 -8.85
C GLY A 213 20.50 22.47 -10.26
N ILE A 214 20.00 21.35 -10.79
CA ILE A 214 20.29 20.89 -12.15
C ILE A 214 19.75 21.86 -13.20
N ALA A 215 18.50 22.31 -13.07
CA ALA A 215 17.93 23.29 -13.98
C ALA A 215 18.77 24.59 -13.99
N THR A 216 19.14 25.09 -12.81
CA THR A 216 20.01 26.26 -12.66
C THR A 216 21.38 26.04 -13.30
N TYR A 217 22.02 24.90 -13.05
CA TYR A 217 23.31 24.54 -13.64
C TYR A 217 23.25 24.55 -15.18
N PHE A 218 22.25 23.92 -15.79
CA PHE A 218 22.13 23.90 -17.25
C PHE A 218 21.70 25.23 -17.86
N LEU A 219 21.11 26.15 -17.08
CA LEU A 219 20.72 27.48 -17.55
C LEU A 219 21.90 28.46 -17.50
N ILE A 220 22.69 28.44 -16.43
CA ILE A 220 23.76 29.43 -16.17
C ILE A 220 25.15 28.93 -16.61
N SER A 221 25.44 27.63 -16.52
CA SER A 221 26.81 27.13 -16.76
C SER A 221 27.26 27.32 -18.20
N LYS A 222 28.48 27.84 -18.36
CA LYS A 222 29.19 27.98 -19.64
C LYS A 222 29.78 26.65 -20.14
N SER A 223 30.10 25.72 -19.23
CA SER A 223 30.58 24.37 -19.54
C SER A 223 29.59 23.34 -19.00
N LYS A 224 28.75 22.82 -19.89
CA LYS A 224 27.65 21.93 -19.52
C LYS A 224 28.09 20.48 -19.69
N SER A 225 28.12 19.73 -18.60
CA SER A 225 28.44 18.30 -18.60
C SER A 225 27.23 17.47 -18.19
N VAL A 226 26.83 16.54 -19.06
CA VAL A 226 25.75 15.58 -18.78
C VAL A 226 26.12 14.59 -17.67
N LYS A 227 27.41 14.46 -17.33
CA LYS A 227 27.90 13.60 -16.22
C LYS A 227 27.39 14.04 -14.86
N VAL A 228 27.10 15.33 -14.70
CA VAL A 228 26.63 15.91 -13.43
C VAL A 228 25.31 15.28 -12.99
N ILE A 229 24.43 14.90 -13.93
CA ILE A 229 23.11 14.33 -13.60
C ILE A 229 23.23 13.02 -12.79
N PRO A 230 23.80 11.93 -13.32
CA PRO A 230 23.90 10.67 -12.57
C PRO A 230 24.89 10.74 -11.40
N PHE A 231 25.94 11.57 -11.50
CA PHE A 231 26.91 11.72 -10.40
C PHE A 231 26.29 12.43 -9.19
N SER A 232 25.61 13.57 -9.40
CA SER A 232 24.98 14.30 -8.29
C SER A 232 23.86 13.49 -7.63
N LEU A 233 23.04 12.77 -8.39
CA LEU A 233 22.04 11.87 -7.82
C LEU A 233 22.66 10.74 -7.00
N PHE A 234 23.80 10.18 -7.44
CA PHE A 234 24.52 9.17 -6.67
C PHE A 234 25.03 9.72 -5.33
N VAL A 235 25.64 10.90 -5.35
CA VAL A 235 26.10 11.58 -4.12
C VAL A 235 24.93 11.84 -3.18
N LEU A 236 23.82 12.39 -3.70
CA LEU A 236 22.63 12.64 -2.89
C LEU A 236 22.01 11.35 -2.34
N ALA A 237 22.01 10.25 -3.11
CA ALA A 237 21.51 8.97 -2.63
C ALA A 237 22.32 8.46 -1.43
N ILE A 238 23.65 8.50 -1.48
CA ILE A 238 24.50 8.11 -0.36
C ILE A 238 24.26 9.00 0.86
N LEU A 239 24.28 10.32 0.64
CA LEU A 239 24.05 11.28 1.73
C LEU A 239 22.67 11.11 2.36
N SER A 240 21.64 10.78 1.57
CA SER A 240 20.28 10.61 2.07
C SER A 240 20.08 9.41 3.00
N VAL A 241 20.98 8.42 2.98
CA VAL A 241 20.85 7.20 3.77
C VAL A 241 21.75 7.21 5.01
N HIS A 242 22.86 7.94 4.98
CA HIS A 242 23.83 7.95 6.07
C HIS A 242 23.88 9.26 6.85
N GLY A 243 24.03 9.16 8.17
CA GLY A 243 24.29 10.29 9.06
C GLY A 243 23.03 10.99 9.58
N PRO A 244 23.20 12.08 10.35
CA PRO A 244 22.10 12.79 11.02
C PRO A 244 21.17 13.52 10.06
N TRP A 245 21.61 13.78 8.82
CA TRP A 245 20.80 14.37 7.76
C TRP A 245 20.08 13.33 6.89
N SER A 246 20.21 12.04 7.21
CA SER A 246 19.54 10.97 6.47
C SER A 246 18.02 11.11 6.57
N ALA A 247 17.33 10.59 5.55
CA ALA A 247 15.87 10.54 5.50
C ALA A 247 15.29 9.90 6.76
N PHE A 248 15.90 8.80 7.23
CA PHE A 248 15.48 8.07 8.42
C PHE A 248 15.69 8.87 9.70
N SER A 249 16.86 9.52 9.86
CA SER A 249 17.16 10.28 11.09
C SER A 249 16.29 11.54 11.22
N ILE A 250 16.08 12.27 10.11
CA ILE A 250 15.23 13.46 10.10
C ILE A 250 13.76 13.10 10.30
N SER A 251 13.28 12.05 9.63
CA SER A 251 11.88 11.63 9.77
C SER A 251 11.60 11.13 11.18
N LYS A 252 12.45 10.27 11.73
CA LYS A 252 12.37 9.84 13.12
C LYS A 252 12.30 11.02 14.09
N LYS A 253 13.26 11.95 14.01
CA LYS A 253 13.30 13.12 14.90
C LYS A 253 12.05 13.99 14.75
N SER A 254 11.58 14.21 13.52
CA SER A 254 10.38 15.00 13.25
C SER A 254 9.13 14.35 13.84
N GLN A 255 8.99 13.03 13.70
CA GLN A 255 7.81 12.31 14.18
C GLN A 255 7.82 12.15 15.70
N LEU A 256 8.96 11.87 16.33
CA LEU A 256 9.07 11.88 17.80
C LEU A 256 8.79 13.26 18.40
N ASN A 257 9.31 14.35 17.80
CA ASN A 257 9.01 15.70 18.26
C ASN A 257 7.52 16.04 18.08
N ARG A 258 6.88 15.54 17.03
CA ARG A 258 5.43 15.70 16.81
C ARG A 258 4.63 14.93 17.86
N PHE A 259 5.03 13.69 18.16
CA PHE A 259 4.44 12.88 19.23
C PHE A 259 4.51 13.64 20.56
N GLU A 260 5.68 14.10 20.96
CA GLU A 260 5.90 14.88 22.17
C GLU A 260 5.04 16.14 22.21
N THR A 261 5.01 16.91 21.11
CA THR A 261 4.18 18.13 21.00
C THR A 261 2.69 17.83 21.14
N LEU A 262 2.20 16.72 20.56
CA LEU A 262 0.80 16.31 20.65
C LEU A 262 0.44 15.83 22.06
N LEU A 263 1.34 15.12 22.74
CA LEU A 263 1.15 14.69 24.11
C LEU A 263 1.11 15.90 25.05
N ASP A 264 2.08 16.80 24.95
CA ASP A 264 2.16 18.03 25.76
C ASP A 264 0.92 18.92 25.56
N LYS A 265 0.54 19.17 24.30
CA LYS A 265 -0.67 19.94 23.94
C LYS A 265 -1.95 19.39 24.58
N ASN A 266 -2.03 18.07 24.75
CA ASN A 266 -3.21 17.39 25.30
C ASN A 266 -3.07 17.02 26.79
N GLY A 267 -2.04 17.53 27.49
CA GLY A 267 -1.83 17.24 28.91
C GLY A 267 -1.48 15.77 29.19
N LEU A 268 -0.99 15.04 28.19
CA LEU A 268 -0.58 13.63 28.27
C LEU A 268 0.92 13.48 28.55
N LEU A 269 1.60 14.55 28.94
CA LEU A 269 3.02 14.57 29.26
C LEU A 269 3.24 15.17 30.65
N GLU A 270 3.91 14.45 31.54
CA GLU A 270 4.33 14.94 32.85
C GLU A 270 5.82 14.64 33.05
N ASN A 271 6.63 15.67 33.28
CA ASN A 271 8.10 15.56 33.40
C ASN A 271 8.78 14.84 32.21
N GLY A 272 8.25 15.00 30.99
CA GLY A 272 8.78 14.33 29.79
C GLY A 272 8.25 12.91 29.58
N MET A 273 7.43 12.39 30.49
CA MET A 273 6.90 11.03 30.45
C MET A 273 5.42 11.05 30.10
N ALA A 274 5.00 10.10 29.27
CA ALA A 274 3.62 9.93 28.89
C ALA A 274 2.76 9.47 30.08
N VAL A 275 1.66 10.15 30.32
CA VAL A 275 0.67 9.82 31.35
C VAL A 275 -0.64 9.38 30.71
N LYS A 276 -1.47 8.66 31.47
CA LYS A 276 -2.78 8.22 31.00
C LYS A 276 -3.71 9.42 30.86
N ALA A 277 -4.44 9.47 29.75
CA ALA A 277 -5.50 10.43 29.53
C ALA A 277 -6.54 10.36 30.66
N THR A 278 -6.78 11.49 31.33
CA THR A 278 -7.86 11.66 32.30
C THR A 278 -9.16 12.09 31.62
N ASP A 279 -9.04 12.82 30.52
CA ASP A 279 -10.13 13.38 29.73
C ASP A 279 -10.07 12.94 28.27
N THR A 280 -11.18 13.13 27.55
CA THR A 280 -11.23 12.86 26.10
C THR A 280 -10.49 13.94 25.32
N ILE A 281 -9.54 13.55 24.48
CA ILE A 281 -8.79 14.46 23.62
C ILE A 281 -9.51 14.67 22.26
N PRO A 282 -9.20 15.74 21.53
CA PRO A 282 -9.72 15.93 20.17
C PRO A 282 -9.40 14.73 19.28
N LYS A 283 -10.42 14.22 18.56
CA LYS A 283 -10.26 13.05 17.66
C LYS A 283 -9.16 13.25 16.62
N THR A 284 -8.99 14.47 16.12
CA THR A 284 -7.92 14.82 15.18
C THR A 284 -6.53 14.60 15.78
N ASP A 285 -6.36 14.91 17.06
CA ASP A 285 -5.10 14.77 17.76
C ASP A 285 -4.85 13.29 18.09
N ASN A 286 -5.88 12.54 18.50
CA ASN A 286 -5.76 11.09 18.72
C ASN A 286 -5.34 10.35 17.43
N VAL A 287 -5.95 10.67 16.29
CA VAL A 287 -5.57 10.09 14.99
C VAL A 287 -4.11 10.39 14.67
N GLN A 288 -3.65 11.62 14.88
CA GLN A 288 -2.26 11.98 14.62
C GLN A 288 -1.28 11.26 15.55
N ILE A 289 -1.63 11.06 16.83
CA ILE A 289 -0.84 10.28 17.78
C ILE A 289 -0.76 8.82 17.31
N CYS A 290 -1.88 8.21 16.95
CA CYS A 290 -1.94 6.84 16.42
C CYS A 290 -1.08 6.67 15.16
N GLU A 291 -1.24 7.55 14.17
CA GLU A 291 -0.45 7.52 12.93
C GLU A 291 1.05 7.74 13.18
N THR A 292 1.42 8.52 14.20
CA THR A 292 2.82 8.73 14.56
C THR A 292 3.42 7.48 15.21
N ILE A 293 2.66 6.80 16.09
CA ILE A 293 3.08 5.54 16.69
C ILE A 293 3.21 4.45 15.63
N ASP A 294 2.19 4.27 14.79
CA ASP A 294 2.17 3.33 13.66
C ASP A 294 3.42 3.49 12.80
N TYR A 295 3.68 4.72 12.35
CA TYR A 295 4.83 5.03 11.52
C TYR A 295 6.17 4.74 12.20
N ILE A 296 6.39 5.22 13.43
CA ILE A 296 7.67 4.97 14.11
C ILE A 296 7.84 3.47 14.34
N ASN A 297 6.77 2.75 14.68
CA ASN A 297 6.88 1.33 14.95
C ASN A 297 7.16 0.51 13.68
N GLU A 298 6.49 0.81 12.57
CA GLU A 298 6.71 0.16 11.27
C GLU A 298 8.14 0.40 10.73
N TYR A 299 8.66 1.64 10.81
CA TYR A 299 9.92 2.02 10.15
C TYR A 299 11.15 2.08 11.07
N HIS A 300 10.96 2.23 12.38
CA HIS A 300 12.06 2.41 13.35
C HIS A 300 11.95 1.52 14.60
N GLY A 301 10.78 0.93 14.85
CA GLY A 301 10.49 0.07 16.00
C GLY A 301 10.10 0.83 17.27
N TYR A 302 9.24 0.22 18.09
CA TYR A 302 8.66 0.81 19.30
C TYR A 302 9.68 1.30 20.32
N LYS A 303 10.90 0.77 20.31
CA LYS A 303 11.97 1.13 21.26
C LYS A 303 12.33 2.61 21.22
N GLU A 304 12.12 3.26 20.08
CA GLU A 304 12.36 4.69 19.92
C GLU A 304 11.45 5.54 20.83
N PHE A 305 10.32 4.99 21.28
CA PHE A 305 9.43 5.65 22.24
C PHE A 305 9.82 5.42 23.70
N GLN A 306 10.75 4.51 24.02
CA GLN A 306 11.12 4.19 25.40
C GLN A 306 11.45 5.43 26.27
N PRO A 307 12.10 6.49 25.75
CA PRO A 307 12.34 7.72 26.52
C PRO A 307 11.07 8.41 27.04
N TYR A 308 9.92 8.17 26.41
CA TYR A 308 8.63 8.76 26.78
C TYR A 308 7.82 7.87 27.74
N PHE A 309 8.27 6.66 28.08
CA PHE A 309 7.51 5.73 28.93
C PHE A 309 8.31 5.29 30.16
N VAL A 310 7.71 5.41 31.34
CA VAL A 310 8.35 5.02 32.62
C VAL A 310 8.55 3.51 32.68
N GLN A 311 7.56 2.78 32.20
CA GLN A 311 7.59 1.33 32.11
C GLN A 311 8.42 0.85 30.91
N SER A 312 9.06 -0.31 31.09
CA SER A 312 9.79 -0.97 30.01
C SER A 312 8.82 -1.41 28.92
N LEU A 313 8.96 -0.84 27.71
CA LEU A 313 8.15 -1.21 26.56
C LEU A 313 8.40 -2.68 26.17
N ASP A 314 9.64 -3.18 26.29
CA ASP A 314 9.95 -4.60 26.09
C ASP A 314 9.14 -5.53 27.02
N SER A 315 8.73 -5.06 28.19
CA SER A 315 7.87 -5.82 29.10
C SER A 315 6.40 -5.77 28.68
N VAL A 316 5.94 -4.64 28.14
CA VAL A 316 4.57 -4.44 27.64
C VAL A 316 4.32 -5.19 26.32
N MET A 317 5.36 -5.31 25.47
CA MET A 317 5.25 -5.97 24.18
C MET A 317 5.30 -7.50 24.28
N LYS A 318 5.64 -8.06 25.45
CA LYS A 318 5.53 -9.51 25.66
C LYS A 318 4.05 -9.93 25.59
N PRO A 319 3.69 -10.92 24.78
CA PRO A 319 2.31 -11.41 24.76
C PRO A 319 1.98 -12.07 26.11
N ASP A 320 0.97 -11.54 26.80
CA ASP A 320 0.46 -12.11 28.06
C ASP A 320 -0.17 -13.50 27.86
N THR A 321 -0.59 -13.80 26.62
CA THR A 321 -1.18 -15.08 26.22
C THR A 321 -0.77 -15.45 24.80
N VAL A 322 -0.37 -16.70 24.59
CA VAL A 322 -0.18 -17.32 23.27
C VAL A 322 -1.51 -17.25 22.52
N GLY A 323 -1.61 -16.43 21.47
CA GLY A 323 -2.79 -16.33 20.58
C GLY A 323 -3.45 -14.95 20.48
N ALA A 324 -3.12 -13.98 21.33
CA ALA A 324 -3.66 -12.62 21.23
C ALA A 324 -2.84 -11.76 20.25
N PHE A 325 -3.31 -11.61 19.01
CA PHE A 325 -2.76 -10.66 18.04
C PHE A 325 -3.22 -9.23 18.36
N VAL A 326 -2.73 -8.67 19.47
CA VAL A 326 -2.83 -7.23 19.74
C VAL A 326 -1.60 -6.56 19.13
N SER A 327 -1.78 -5.64 18.18
CA SER A 327 -0.66 -4.93 17.57
C SER A 327 0.12 -4.16 18.65
N GLU A 328 1.43 -4.03 18.45
CA GLU A 328 2.29 -3.26 19.32
C GLU A 328 1.78 -1.81 19.47
N ASP A 329 1.21 -1.26 18.40
CA ASP A 329 0.66 0.10 18.37
C ASP A 329 -0.56 0.23 19.30
N ASP A 330 -1.49 -0.73 19.26
CA ASP A 330 -2.68 -0.72 20.14
C ASP A 330 -2.28 -0.84 21.62
N ARG A 331 -1.23 -1.62 21.93
CA ARG A 331 -0.70 -1.70 23.30
C ARG A 331 -0.18 -0.34 23.77
N MET A 332 0.60 0.34 22.94
CA MET A 332 1.14 1.66 23.26
C MET A 332 0.06 2.72 23.44
N ILE A 333 -0.93 2.73 22.54
CA ILE A 333 -2.06 3.65 22.61
C ILE A 333 -2.87 3.43 23.90
N LYS A 334 -3.06 2.17 24.31
CA LYS A 334 -3.67 1.85 25.60
C LYS A 334 -2.84 2.27 26.81
N LEU A 335 -1.51 2.30 26.72
CA LEU A 335 -0.65 2.77 27.83
C LEU A 335 -0.91 4.23 28.17
N ILE A 336 -1.16 5.06 27.15
CA ILE A 336 -1.50 6.48 27.30
C ILE A 336 -3.00 6.71 27.52
N GLY A 337 -3.80 5.64 27.67
CA GLY A 337 -5.23 5.72 27.95
C GLY A 337 -6.08 6.16 26.76
N LEU A 338 -5.57 6.02 25.53
CA LEU A 338 -6.29 6.34 24.30
C LEU A 338 -6.81 5.08 23.62
N GLU A 339 -7.74 5.26 22.68
CA GLU A 339 -8.20 4.21 21.77
C GLU A 339 -7.59 4.41 20.39
N TRP A 340 -7.24 3.31 19.71
CA TRP A 340 -6.73 3.36 18.36
C TRP A 340 -7.71 4.05 17.41
N MET A 341 -7.22 5.04 16.67
CA MET A 341 -7.98 5.75 15.66
C MET A 341 -7.12 6.01 14.41
N ASN A 342 -7.74 5.94 13.24
CA ASN A 342 -7.09 6.33 11.97
C ASN A 342 -7.94 7.35 11.20
N THR A 343 -7.38 7.91 10.13
CA THR A 343 -8.06 8.90 9.29
C THR A 343 -9.41 8.39 8.72
N TYR A 344 -9.55 7.09 8.43
CA TYR A 344 -10.84 6.52 8.00
C TYR A 344 -11.90 6.64 9.10
N MET A 345 -11.56 6.30 10.34
CA MET A 345 -12.46 6.38 11.49
C MET A 345 -12.86 7.82 11.81
N LEU A 346 -11.95 8.78 11.62
CA LEU A 346 -12.24 10.21 11.77
C LEU A 346 -13.36 10.67 10.83
N ASN A 347 -13.32 10.21 9.58
CA ASN A 347 -14.25 10.61 8.53
C ASN A 347 -15.54 9.77 8.52
N ASN A 348 -15.53 8.57 9.10
CA ASN A 348 -16.64 7.61 9.09
C ASN A 348 -17.19 7.30 10.49
N ASP A 349 -17.37 8.33 11.31
CA ASP A 349 -17.87 8.26 12.70
C ASP A 349 -19.23 7.52 12.86
N SER A 350 -19.92 7.24 11.75
CA SER A 350 -21.19 6.52 11.71
C SER A 350 -21.09 5.00 11.50
N GLU A 351 -19.91 4.47 11.14
CA GLU A 351 -19.68 3.04 10.89
C GLU A 351 -18.79 2.41 11.97
N LYS A 352 -19.38 1.58 12.84
CA LYS A 352 -18.64 0.79 13.83
C LYS A 352 -18.51 -0.65 13.37
N TYR A 353 -17.29 -1.13 13.17
CA TYR A 353 -17.05 -2.54 12.85
C TYR A 353 -17.11 -3.39 14.12
N PHE A 354 -17.64 -4.61 14.00
CA PHE A 354 -17.65 -5.60 15.06
C PHE A 354 -17.13 -6.93 14.53
N TYR A 355 -16.49 -7.67 15.43
CA TYR A 355 -15.96 -9.00 15.19
C TYR A 355 -16.23 -9.86 16.41
N GLY A 356 -16.54 -11.12 16.20
CA GLY A 356 -16.65 -12.08 17.30
C GLY A 356 -16.22 -13.46 16.86
N ASN A 357 -15.29 -14.03 17.61
CA ASN A 357 -14.78 -15.37 17.39
C ASN A 357 -15.08 -16.24 18.61
N LEU A 358 -15.36 -17.51 18.38
CA LEU A 358 -15.36 -18.51 19.44
C LEU A 358 -13.92 -18.72 19.93
N HIS A 359 -13.71 -18.97 21.23
CA HIS A 359 -12.39 -19.33 21.75
C HIS A 359 -11.78 -20.52 20.98
N ASP A 360 -10.50 -20.42 20.61
CA ASP A 360 -9.81 -21.43 19.79
C ASP A 360 -9.81 -22.84 20.41
N ASN A 361 -9.83 -22.94 21.75
CA ASN A 361 -9.85 -24.20 22.48
C ASN A 361 -11.25 -24.60 22.97
N ALA A 362 -12.30 -24.02 22.40
CA ALA A 362 -13.67 -24.31 22.80
C ALA A 362 -14.07 -25.75 22.44
N VAL A 363 -14.41 -26.54 23.46
CA VAL A 363 -15.00 -27.87 23.28
C VAL A 363 -16.51 -27.72 23.16
N ILE A 364 -17.07 -28.16 22.04
CA ILE A 364 -18.52 -28.13 21.78
C ILE A 364 -19.09 -29.54 21.99
N PRO A 365 -19.91 -29.78 23.05
CA PRO A 365 -20.53 -31.08 23.24
C PRO A 365 -21.53 -31.40 22.13
N VAL A 366 -21.37 -32.56 21.50
CA VAL A 366 -22.27 -33.06 20.44
C VAL A 366 -23.30 -34.06 20.93
N ALA A 367 -23.13 -34.57 22.15
CA ALA A 367 -24.03 -35.53 22.77
C ALA A 367 -25.46 -34.98 22.86
N GLY A 368 -26.44 -35.82 22.49
CA GLY A 368 -27.85 -35.44 22.49
C GLY A 368 -28.32 -34.68 21.24
N TYR A 369 -27.55 -34.72 20.15
CA TYR A 369 -27.95 -34.28 18.81
C TYR A 369 -27.71 -35.41 17.82
N ASP A 370 -28.55 -35.51 16.79
CA ASP A 370 -28.51 -36.59 15.80
C ASP A 370 -27.54 -36.25 14.66
N ALA A 371 -27.36 -34.97 14.34
CA ALA A 371 -26.50 -34.53 13.26
C ALA A 371 -25.84 -33.17 13.52
N PHE A 372 -24.74 -32.94 12.80
CA PHE A 372 -23.95 -31.72 12.82
C PHE A 372 -23.53 -31.31 11.40
N ARG A 373 -23.60 -30.01 11.08
CA ARG A 373 -23.07 -29.43 9.84
C ARG A 373 -22.54 -28.02 10.07
N ASN A 374 -21.40 -27.68 9.46
CA ASN A 374 -20.89 -26.32 9.41
C ASN A 374 -21.54 -25.53 8.26
N VAL A 375 -21.83 -24.24 8.50
CA VAL A 375 -22.52 -23.37 7.56
C VAL A 375 -21.85 -21.99 7.54
N ASP A 376 -21.55 -21.54 6.31
CA ASP A 376 -21.02 -20.21 6.04
C ASP A 376 -22.06 -19.31 5.38
N PHE A 377 -22.15 -18.07 5.87
CA PHE A 377 -22.89 -16.98 5.27
C PHE A 377 -21.90 -15.85 4.95
N TYR A 378 -21.61 -15.63 3.66
CA TYR A 378 -20.72 -14.58 3.18
C TYR A 378 -21.52 -13.54 2.40
N ILE A 379 -21.69 -12.35 2.96
CA ILE A 379 -22.54 -11.27 2.46
C ILE A 379 -21.64 -10.11 2.05
N TYR A 380 -20.84 -10.33 1.01
CA TYR A 380 -19.99 -9.29 0.42
C TYR A 380 -20.74 -8.45 -0.63
N ASP A 381 -21.79 -9.01 -1.23
CA ASP A 381 -22.55 -8.39 -2.31
C ASP A 381 -23.80 -7.66 -1.76
N THR A 382 -24.00 -6.42 -2.19
CA THR A 382 -25.09 -5.54 -1.75
C THR A 382 -26.47 -5.94 -2.28
N ASP A 383 -26.53 -6.78 -3.32
CA ASP A 383 -27.79 -7.10 -4.01
C ASP A 383 -28.46 -8.40 -3.54
N VAL A 384 -27.79 -9.18 -2.68
CA VAL A 384 -28.36 -10.44 -2.15
C VAL A 384 -29.36 -10.15 -1.03
N LYS A 385 -30.64 -10.40 -1.30
CA LYS A 385 -31.73 -10.20 -0.33
C LYS A 385 -31.79 -11.29 0.74
N GLU A 386 -31.48 -12.52 0.36
CA GLU A 386 -31.57 -13.70 1.23
C GLU A 386 -30.50 -14.72 0.87
N GLN A 387 -29.93 -15.38 1.87
CA GLN A 387 -29.06 -16.54 1.67
C GLN A 387 -29.72 -17.78 2.23
N VAL A 388 -29.94 -18.76 1.35
CA VAL A 388 -30.56 -20.03 1.69
C VAL A 388 -29.47 -21.09 1.87
N ARG A 389 -29.58 -21.85 2.95
CA ARG A 389 -28.80 -23.05 3.24
C ARG A 389 -29.80 -24.14 3.56
N ASP A 390 -30.00 -25.01 2.58
CA ASP A 390 -30.88 -26.15 2.71
C ASP A 390 -30.02 -27.40 2.95
N PHE A 391 -30.41 -28.20 3.93
CA PHE A 391 -29.70 -29.42 4.24
C PHE A 391 -30.63 -30.53 4.70
N SER A 392 -30.48 -31.67 4.02
CA SER A 392 -31.19 -32.91 4.31
C SER A 392 -30.38 -33.77 5.28
N PHE A 393 -31.07 -34.36 6.25
CA PHE A 393 -30.56 -35.33 7.20
C PHE A 393 -31.39 -36.61 7.07
N GLY A 394 -30.99 -37.52 6.17
CA GLY A 394 -31.81 -38.69 5.85
C GLY A 394 -33.08 -38.30 5.08
N GLU A 395 -34.26 -38.66 5.58
CA GLU A 395 -35.56 -38.30 4.99
C GLU A 395 -36.07 -36.91 5.41
N ASP A 396 -35.51 -36.33 6.49
CA ASP A 396 -35.90 -35.02 7.00
C ASP A 396 -35.01 -33.90 6.42
N SER A 397 -35.56 -32.68 6.31
CA SER A 397 -34.82 -31.51 5.81
C SER A 397 -35.02 -30.28 6.68
N VAL A 398 -33.92 -29.62 7.06
CA VAL A 398 -33.96 -28.35 7.79
C VAL A 398 -33.40 -27.26 6.88
N LYS A 399 -34.17 -26.19 6.71
CA LYS A 399 -33.80 -25.05 5.88
C LYS A 399 -33.47 -23.83 6.74
N LEU A 400 -32.28 -23.27 6.55
CA LEU A 400 -31.85 -22.01 7.14
C LEU A 400 -31.85 -20.92 6.08
N VAL A 401 -32.58 -19.84 6.33
CA VAL A 401 -32.64 -18.67 5.47
C VAL A 401 -32.18 -17.46 6.25
N TYR A 402 -31.02 -16.90 5.89
CA TYR A 402 -30.58 -15.63 6.42
C TYR A 402 -31.15 -14.49 5.58
N ILE A 403 -31.95 -13.62 6.20
CA ILE A 403 -32.60 -12.48 5.55
C ILE A 403 -31.78 -11.23 5.82
N THR A 404 -31.16 -10.65 4.78
CA THR A 404 -30.21 -9.55 4.92
C THR A 404 -30.87 -8.25 5.41
N LYS A 405 -32.13 -8.01 5.01
CA LYS A 405 -32.89 -6.80 5.38
C LYS A 405 -33.28 -6.76 6.87
N SER A 406 -33.72 -7.88 7.43
CA SER A 406 -34.15 -7.97 8.83
C SER A 406 -33.03 -8.44 9.76
N GLN A 407 -31.89 -8.89 9.23
CA GLN A 407 -30.77 -9.45 9.99
C GLN A 407 -31.24 -10.62 10.88
N GLN A 408 -31.97 -11.56 10.28
CA GLN A 408 -32.56 -12.71 10.98
C GLN A 408 -32.23 -14.01 10.27
N ILE A 409 -32.06 -15.07 11.04
CA ILE A 409 -32.02 -16.45 10.52
C ILE A 409 -33.40 -17.05 10.73
N THR A 410 -34.07 -17.41 9.64
CA THR A 410 -35.30 -18.20 9.67
C THR A 410 -34.93 -19.67 9.52
N ILE A 411 -35.39 -20.49 10.45
CA ILE A 411 -35.22 -21.93 10.44
C ILE A 411 -36.57 -22.54 10.14
N THR A 412 -36.65 -23.39 9.12
CA THR A 412 -37.89 -24.05 8.69
C THR A 412 -37.69 -25.56 8.69
N HIS A 413 -38.67 -26.28 9.23
CA HIS A 413 -38.79 -27.73 9.15
C HIS A 413 -40.26 -28.07 8.88
N LEU A 414 -40.54 -28.85 7.83
CA LEU A 414 -41.89 -29.13 7.37
C LEU A 414 -42.70 -27.82 7.16
N ASN A 415 -43.78 -27.62 7.91
CA ASN A 415 -44.64 -26.43 7.82
C ASN A 415 -44.38 -25.41 8.93
N ASP A 416 -43.47 -25.69 9.87
CA ASP A 416 -43.17 -24.82 11.00
C ASP A 416 -41.90 -24.02 10.77
N SER A 417 -41.90 -22.78 11.24
CA SER A 417 -40.73 -21.90 11.17
C SER A 417 -40.51 -21.13 12.47
N VAL A 418 -39.24 -20.87 12.76
CA VAL A 418 -38.80 -20.09 13.91
C VAL A 418 -37.71 -19.12 13.45
N TYR A 419 -37.74 -17.90 13.97
CA TYR A 419 -36.75 -16.87 13.62
C TYR A 419 -35.81 -16.59 14.80
N ILE A 420 -34.55 -16.31 14.46
CA ILE A 420 -33.53 -15.87 15.40
C ILE A 420 -33.05 -14.48 14.99
N SER A 421 -33.16 -13.52 15.91
CA SER A 421 -32.67 -12.15 15.72
C SER A 421 -31.15 -12.11 15.87
N MET A 422 -30.44 -11.82 14.78
CA MET A 422 -29.00 -11.63 14.84
C MET A 422 -28.62 -10.27 15.41
N VAL A 423 -29.54 -9.30 15.39
CA VAL A 423 -29.37 -8.00 16.05
C VAL A 423 -29.22 -8.19 17.56
N ASP A 424 -30.12 -8.96 18.18
CA ASP A 424 -30.08 -9.22 19.62
C ASP A 424 -28.87 -10.07 20.01
N PHE A 425 -28.50 -11.03 19.16
CA PHE A 425 -27.28 -11.82 19.33
C PHE A 425 -26.04 -10.93 19.36
N VAL A 426 -25.84 -10.09 18.34
CA VAL A 426 -24.64 -9.23 18.27
C VAL A 426 -24.63 -8.20 19.40
N ASN A 427 -25.77 -7.59 19.73
CA ASN A 427 -25.82 -6.64 20.85
C ASN A 427 -25.46 -7.30 22.19
N ARG A 428 -25.93 -8.53 22.42
CA ARG A 428 -25.56 -9.30 23.62
C ARG A 428 -24.08 -9.66 23.63
N MET A 429 -23.54 -10.09 22.49
CA MET A 429 -22.13 -10.42 22.32
C MET A 429 -21.25 -9.19 22.59
N GLU A 430 -21.52 -8.06 21.92
CA GLU A 430 -20.78 -6.80 22.08
C GLU A 430 -20.90 -6.22 23.49
N SER A 431 -22.00 -6.45 24.21
CA SER A 431 -22.12 -6.03 25.61
C SER A 431 -21.12 -6.73 26.56
N LYS A 432 -20.57 -7.88 26.12
CA LYS A 432 -19.58 -8.68 26.85
C LYS A 432 -18.21 -8.63 26.16
N ARG A 433 -17.95 -7.60 25.35
CA ARG A 433 -16.77 -7.49 24.50
C ARG A 433 -15.48 -7.78 25.27
N SER A 434 -14.75 -8.79 24.80
CA SER A 434 -13.42 -9.14 25.32
C SER A 434 -12.32 -8.43 24.53
N ALA A 435 -11.14 -8.26 25.14
CA ALA A 435 -10.00 -7.55 24.53
C ALA A 435 -9.58 -8.12 23.17
N ASN A 436 -9.82 -9.42 22.92
CA ASN A 436 -9.46 -10.12 21.68
C ASN A 436 -10.65 -10.43 20.78
N SER A 437 -11.84 -9.94 21.11
CA SER A 437 -13.09 -10.30 20.42
C SER A 437 -13.35 -11.82 20.38
N THR A 438 -12.86 -12.54 21.39
CA THR A 438 -13.10 -13.98 21.60
C THR A 438 -14.12 -14.21 22.71
N TYR A 439 -15.04 -15.14 22.50
CA TYR A 439 -16.19 -15.35 23.40
C TYR A 439 -16.33 -16.83 23.78
N PRO A 440 -16.80 -17.14 25.01
CA PRO A 440 -17.05 -18.52 25.42
C PRO A 440 -18.22 -19.12 24.62
N VAL A 441 -18.27 -20.45 24.52
CA VAL A 441 -19.32 -21.20 23.79
C VAL A 441 -20.72 -20.74 24.21
N THR A 442 -20.93 -20.46 25.50
CA THR A 442 -22.22 -20.05 26.05
C THR A 442 -22.74 -18.75 25.43
N ASP A 443 -21.86 -17.79 25.12
CA ASP A 443 -22.25 -16.50 24.56
C ASP A 443 -22.43 -16.57 23.04
N MET A 444 -21.71 -17.48 22.40
CA MET A 444 -21.76 -17.75 20.95
C MET A 444 -22.81 -18.80 20.55
N THR A 445 -23.59 -19.32 21.50
CA THR A 445 -24.63 -20.32 21.23
C THR A 445 -26.01 -19.69 21.12
N LEU A 446 -26.72 -20.05 20.06
CA LEU A 446 -28.13 -19.78 19.81
C LEU A 446 -28.89 -21.10 19.83
N LYS A 447 -30.11 -21.10 20.38
CA LYS A 447 -30.97 -22.28 20.44
C LYS A 447 -32.33 -21.93 19.86
N ALA A 448 -32.89 -22.86 19.11
CA ALA A 448 -34.24 -22.79 18.59
C ALA A 448 -34.92 -24.15 18.75
N SER A 449 -36.24 -24.14 18.86
CA SER A 449 -37.04 -25.37 18.96
C SER A 449 -38.30 -25.20 18.13
N LEU A 450 -38.55 -26.21 17.32
CA LEU A 450 -39.75 -26.44 16.53
C LEU A 450 -40.45 -27.68 17.13
N PRO A 451 -41.71 -27.98 16.78
CA PRO A 451 -42.46 -29.10 17.37
C PRO A 451 -41.70 -30.44 17.33
N ASP A 452 -41.08 -30.77 16.19
CA ASP A 452 -40.38 -32.05 16.00
C ASP A 452 -38.85 -31.92 15.95
N VAL A 453 -38.30 -30.71 16.10
CA VAL A 453 -36.87 -30.47 15.87
C VAL A 453 -36.29 -29.47 16.87
N ARG A 454 -35.19 -29.84 17.52
CA ARG A 454 -34.36 -28.94 18.33
C ARG A 454 -33.07 -28.61 17.62
N ILE A 455 -32.75 -27.32 17.54
CA ILE A 455 -31.58 -26.82 16.84
C ILE A 455 -30.71 -25.98 17.79
N LYS A 456 -29.41 -26.22 17.73
CA LYS A 456 -28.38 -25.42 18.40
C LYS A 456 -27.42 -24.90 17.34
N LEU A 457 -27.30 -23.59 17.22
CA LEU A 457 -26.29 -22.94 16.38
C LEU A 457 -25.16 -22.43 17.28
N VAL A 458 -23.94 -22.86 17.03
CA VAL A 458 -22.75 -22.33 17.69
C VAL A 458 -22.00 -21.48 16.68
N VAL A 459 -22.04 -20.16 16.85
CA VAL A 459 -21.36 -19.23 15.95
C VAL A 459 -19.86 -19.32 16.21
N LYS A 460 -19.09 -19.71 15.20
CA LYS A 460 -17.62 -19.81 15.28
C LYS A 460 -16.96 -18.48 15.01
N SER A 461 -17.44 -17.76 14.02
CA SER A 461 -17.00 -16.41 13.73
C SER A 461 -18.15 -15.57 13.16
N ILE A 462 -18.16 -14.29 13.48
CA ILE A 462 -19.09 -13.32 12.93
C ILE A 462 -18.39 -11.97 12.77
N SER A 463 -18.66 -11.28 11.68
CA SER A 463 -18.15 -9.93 11.44
C SER A 463 -19.16 -9.07 10.71
N GLY A 464 -19.07 -7.77 10.93
CA GLY A 464 -19.95 -6.82 10.28
C GLY A 464 -19.68 -5.39 10.69
N LYS A 465 -20.63 -4.52 10.35
CA LYS A 465 -20.62 -3.12 10.74
C LYS A 465 -21.98 -2.64 11.21
N GLN A 466 -21.96 -1.67 12.10
CA GLN A 466 -23.12 -0.94 12.58
C GLN A 466 -23.09 0.46 11.98
N ILE A 467 -24.06 0.77 11.12
CA ILE A 467 -24.19 2.06 10.45
C ILE A 467 -25.38 2.79 11.07
N LYS A 468 -25.18 3.91 11.76
CA LYS A 468 -26.29 4.70 12.38
C LYS A 468 -27.29 3.82 13.18
N ARG A 469 -26.76 2.89 13.99
CA ARG A 469 -27.50 1.88 14.79
C ARG A 469 -28.14 0.73 14.00
N GLN A 470 -28.05 0.68 12.68
CA GLN A 470 -28.45 -0.48 11.89
C GLN A 470 -27.31 -1.47 11.78
N LEU A 471 -27.57 -2.72 12.17
CA LEU A 471 -26.60 -3.82 12.06
C LEU A 471 -26.54 -4.32 10.60
N LYS A 472 -25.33 -4.54 10.10
CA LYS A 472 -25.07 -5.25 8.85
C LYS A 472 -24.00 -6.32 9.09
N ILE A 473 -24.39 -7.58 9.04
CA ILE A 473 -23.45 -8.71 9.04
C ILE A 473 -22.83 -8.86 7.66
N ASN A 474 -21.50 -8.98 7.61
CA ASN A 474 -20.73 -9.22 6.40
C ASN A 474 -20.38 -10.69 6.24
N ALA A 475 -20.04 -11.38 7.33
CA ALA A 475 -19.72 -12.79 7.32
C ALA A 475 -20.12 -13.46 8.63
N MET A 476 -20.52 -14.72 8.55
CA MET A 476 -20.81 -15.57 9.71
C MET A 476 -20.52 -17.04 9.38
N ASN A 477 -19.67 -17.69 10.17
CA ASN A 477 -19.49 -19.14 10.19
C ASN A 477 -20.16 -19.71 11.44
N ALA A 478 -20.99 -20.73 11.29
CA ALA A 478 -21.69 -21.36 12.40
C ALA A 478 -21.77 -22.87 12.25
N ASP A 479 -21.69 -23.53 13.39
CA ASP A 479 -21.91 -24.96 13.56
C ASP A 479 -23.37 -25.22 13.94
N VAL A 480 -24.10 -25.96 13.09
CA VAL A 480 -25.51 -26.28 13.29
C VAL A 480 -25.64 -27.72 13.78
N PHE A 481 -26.22 -27.89 14.96
CA PHE A 481 -26.56 -29.19 15.54
C PHE A 481 -28.06 -29.37 15.54
N VAL A 482 -28.52 -30.53 15.09
CA VAL A 482 -29.94 -30.85 14.94
C VAL A 482 -30.27 -32.12 15.71
N LYS A 483 -31.39 -32.08 16.43
CA LYS A 483 -32.03 -33.25 17.04
C LYS A 483 -33.46 -33.35 16.55
N PHE A 484 -33.83 -34.49 16.00
CA PHE A 484 -35.19 -34.84 15.63
C PHE A 484 -35.86 -35.52 16.83
N GLU A 485 -36.95 -34.93 17.32
CA GLU A 485 -37.82 -35.60 18.27
C GLU A 485 -38.64 -36.61 17.46
N LYS A 486 -38.20 -37.88 17.43
CA LYS A 486 -38.99 -38.93 16.77
C LYS A 486 -40.41 -38.90 17.29
N THR A 487 -41.37 -38.57 16.44
CA THR A 487 -42.78 -38.73 16.74
C THR A 487 -42.99 -40.21 17.05
N SER A 488 -43.45 -40.50 18.26
CA SER A 488 -43.87 -41.85 18.64
C SER A 488 -45.10 -42.16 17.80
N VAL A 489 -44.92 -42.79 16.64
CA VAL A 489 -46.03 -43.46 15.98
C VAL A 489 -46.29 -44.73 16.78
N GLN A 490 -47.54 -44.85 17.24
CA GLN A 490 -48.11 -45.85 18.15
C GLN A 490 -47.70 -47.29 17.88
#